data_AF-A0A920LSB4-F1
#
_entry.id   AF-A0A920LSB4-F1
#
_cell.length_a   1.000
_cell.length_b   1.000
_cell.length_c   1.000
_cell.angle_alpha   90.00
_cell.angle_beta   90.00
_cell.angle_gamma   90.00
#
_symmetry.space_group_name_H-M   'P 1'
#
loop_
_entity.id
_entity.type
_entity.pdbx_description
1 polymer ?
#
loop_
_entity_poly.entity_id
_entity_poly.type
_entity_poly.pdbx_seq_one_letter_code
_entity_poly.pdbx_strand_id
1 'polypeptide(L)'
;MGEQIRKLKEANIDISVTPGVPSFAAAAASIDKELTLPGLAQSVVLTRTQGRASAMPDDESLENFARTGSTLAIHLSIHNLGYIVEKLIPFYGANCPIVVIFSR
;
A
#
# COMPACT_ATOMS: atom_id res chain seq x y z
N MET A 1 -0.82 15.42 6.44
CA MET A 1 -2.24 15.80 6.51
C MET A 1 -2.76 15.84 7.96
N GLY A 2 -2.74 14.73 8.71
CA GLY A 2 -3.32 14.68 10.07
C GLY A 2 -2.78 15.74 11.04
N GLU A 3 -1.46 15.97 11.04
CA GLU A 3 -0.83 16.98 11.90
C GLU A 3 -1.27 18.42 11.58
N GLN A 4 -1.39 18.77 10.30
CA GLN A 4 -1.83 20.10 9.87
C GLN A 4 -3.31 20.31 10.22
N ILE A 5 -4.17 19.34 9.91
CA ILE A 5 -5.60 19.40 10.25
C ILE A 5 -5.80 19.56 11.75
N ARG A 6 -5.03 18.82 12.58
CA ARG A 6 -5.11 18.93 14.04
C ARG A 6 -4.82 20.35 14.50
N LYS A 7 -3.71 20.95 14.04
CA LYS A 7 -3.33 22.33 14.41
C LYS A 7 -4.36 23.36 13.97
N LEU A 8 -4.91 23.22 12.76
CA LEU A 8 -5.94 24.14 12.25
C LEU A 8 -7.24 24.04 13.04
N LYS A 9 -7.63 22.82 13.45
CA LYS A 9 -8.78 22.60 14.33
C LYS A 9 -8.57 23.21 15.71
N GLU A 10 -7.39 23.05 16.31
CA GLU A 10 -7.03 23.68 17.60
C GLU A 10 -7.10 25.21 17.53
N ALA A 11 -6.82 25.79 16.35
CA ALA A 11 -6.90 27.22 16.08
C ALA A 11 -8.30 27.71 15.65
N ASN A 12 -9.33 26.84 15.63
CA ASN A 12 -10.69 27.14 15.12
C ASN A 12 -10.69 27.71 13.69
N ILE A 13 -9.81 27.21 12.82
CA ILE A 13 -9.77 27.58 11.40
C ILE A 13 -10.60 26.56 10.63
N ASP A 14 -11.55 27.04 9.82
CA ASP A 14 -12.37 26.20 8.96
C ASP A 14 -11.54 25.48 7.89
N ILE A 15 -11.86 24.22 7.66
CA ILE A 15 -11.11 23.33 6.75
C ILE A 15 -12.07 22.47 5.96
N SER A 16 -11.81 22.34 4.66
CA SER A 16 -12.42 21.34 3.79
C SER A 16 -11.36 20.37 3.26
N VAL A 17 -11.75 19.11 3.04
CA VAL A 17 -10.91 18.12 2.36
C VAL A 17 -11.55 17.77 1.02
N THR A 18 -10.87 18.06 -0.08
CA THR A 18 -11.28 17.62 -1.42
C THR A 18 -10.59 16.29 -1.74
N PRO A 19 -11.33 15.20 -2.00
CA PRO A 19 -10.73 13.91 -2.30
C PRO A 19 -9.99 13.93 -3.64
N GLY A 20 -8.93 13.13 -3.73
CA GLY A 20 -8.16 12.93 -4.97
C GLY A 20 -8.15 11.46 -5.40
N VAL A 21 -7.51 11.18 -6.54
CA VAL A 21 -7.28 9.82 -7.02
C VAL A 21 -6.00 9.27 -6.38
N PRO A 22 -6.06 8.21 -5.56
CA PRO A 22 -4.87 7.64 -4.95
C PRO A 22 -4.04 6.87 -5.97
N SER A 23 -2.71 6.82 -5.74
CA SER A 23 -1.76 6.20 -6.67
C SER A 23 -2.02 4.72 -6.94
N PHE A 24 -2.51 3.95 -5.97
CA PHE A 24 -2.84 2.54 -6.19
C PHE A 24 -4.00 2.36 -7.18
N ALA A 25 -4.99 3.26 -7.14
CA ALA A 25 -6.13 3.21 -8.05
C ALA A 25 -5.70 3.65 -9.46
N ALA A 26 -4.88 4.70 -9.56
CA ALA A 26 -4.28 5.11 -10.82
C ALA A 26 -3.39 4.01 -11.44
N ALA A 27 -2.59 3.32 -10.62
CA ALA A 27 -1.76 2.21 -11.04
C ALA A 27 -2.60 1.03 -11.57
N ALA A 28 -3.65 0.63 -10.86
CA ALA A 28 -4.57 -0.41 -11.30
C ALA A 28 -5.25 -0.07 -12.63
N ALA A 29 -5.71 1.18 -12.77
CA ALA A 29 -6.29 1.69 -14.00
C ALA A 29 -5.30 1.69 -15.17
N SER A 30 -4.02 2.01 -14.92
CA SER A 30 -3.00 2.06 -15.97
C SER A 30 -2.64 0.72 -16.61
N ILE A 31 -3.06 -0.39 -15.97
CA ILE A 31 -2.82 -1.76 -16.45
C ILE A 31 -4.11 -2.53 -16.74
N ASP A 32 -5.25 -1.83 -16.75
CA ASP A 32 -6.58 -2.40 -16.96
C ASP A 32 -6.86 -3.61 -16.04
N LYS A 33 -6.53 -3.48 -14.75
CA LYS A 33 -6.78 -4.52 -13.74
C LYS A 33 -7.64 -4.04 -12.58
N GLU A 34 -8.56 -4.91 -12.18
CA GLU A 34 -9.21 -4.84 -10.88
C GLU A 34 -8.30 -5.44 -9.80
N LEU A 35 -8.30 -4.85 -8.61
CA LEU A 35 -7.51 -5.32 -7.47
C LEU A 35 -8.25 -6.35 -6.60
N THR A 36 -9.53 -6.58 -6.87
CA THR A 36 -10.34 -7.60 -6.22
C THR A 36 -11.02 -8.43 -7.29
N LEU A 37 -10.89 -9.75 -7.20
CA LEU A 37 -11.47 -10.70 -8.13
C LEU A 37 -12.22 -11.80 -7.37
N PRO A 38 -13.51 -12.05 -7.67
CA PRO A 38 -14.28 -13.13 -7.06
C PRO A 38 -13.57 -14.48 -7.18
N GLY A 39 -13.49 -15.23 -6.06
CA GLY A 39 -12.82 -16.52 -6.02
C GLY A 39 -11.28 -16.47 -5.97
N LEU A 40 -10.67 -15.28 -5.99
CA LEU A 40 -9.22 -15.12 -5.89
C LEU A 40 -8.81 -14.16 -4.74
N ALA A 41 -9.25 -12.91 -4.78
CA ALA A 41 -8.94 -11.91 -3.76
C ALA A 41 -10.10 -10.94 -3.58
N GLN A 42 -10.52 -10.68 -2.34
CA GLN A 42 -11.62 -9.75 -2.02
C GLN A 42 -11.18 -8.56 -1.17
N SER A 43 -9.87 -8.48 -0.91
CA SER A 43 -9.28 -7.47 -0.05
C SER A 43 -8.05 -6.88 -0.75
N VAL A 44 -7.84 -5.59 -0.53
CA VAL A 44 -6.63 -4.88 -0.93
C VAL A 44 -6.00 -4.30 0.33
N VAL A 45 -4.73 -4.63 0.57
CA VAL A 45 -3.94 -4.05 1.66
C VAL A 45 -3.08 -2.93 1.10
N LEU A 46 -3.31 -1.71 1.59
CA LEU A 46 -2.44 -0.56 1.33
C LEU A 46 -1.39 -0.49 2.44
N THR A 47 -0.13 -0.74 2.11
CA THR A 47 0.94 -0.80 3.13
C THR A 47 2.26 -0.25 2.61
N ARG A 48 3.30 -0.29 3.43
CA ARG A 48 4.70 0.02 3.11
C ARG A 48 5.61 -0.94 3.86
N THR A 49 6.85 -1.04 3.42
CA THR A 49 7.92 -1.64 4.21
C THR A 49 8.44 -0.65 5.26
N GLN A 50 9.19 -1.18 6.22
CA GLN A 50 9.93 -0.34 7.15
C GLN A 50 10.96 0.48 6.36
N GLY A 51 10.79 1.80 6.37
CA GLY A 51 11.74 2.74 5.82
C GLY A 51 12.69 3.26 6.90
N ARG A 52 13.75 3.97 6.48
CA ARG A 52 14.68 4.63 7.42
C ARG A 52 14.02 5.66 8.35
N ALA A 53 12.86 6.20 7.95
CA ALA A 53 12.23 7.36 8.60
C ALA A 53 11.08 7.00 9.57
N SER A 54 10.57 5.76 9.58
CA SER A 54 9.42 5.42 10.42
C SER A 54 9.28 3.92 10.66
N ALA A 55 9.17 3.55 11.94
CA ALA A 55 8.79 2.21 12.36
C ALA A 55 7.39 1.84 11.83
N MET A 56 7.17 0.55 11.64
CA MET A 56 5.83 -0.02 11.47
C MET A 56 5.39 -0.56 12.84
N PRO A 57 4.08 -0.57 13.16
CA PRO A 57 3.55 -1.39 14.24
C PRO A 57 3.98 -2.86 14.09
N ASP A 58 4.18 -3.55 15.20
CA ASP A 58 4.74 -4.92 15.20
C ASP A 58 3.85 -5.93 14.44
N ASP A 59 2.54 -5.69 14.40
CA ASP A 59 1.53 -6.50 13.73
C ASP A 59 1.37 -6.18 12.24
N GLU A 60 1.91 -5.06 11.74
CA GLU A 60 1.82 -4.65 10.34
C GLU A 60 3.05 -5.06 9.51
N SER A 61 3.53 -6.29 9.69
CA SER A 61 4.61 -6.85 8.86
C SER A 61 4.10 -7.36 7.50
N LEU A 62 4.99 -7.42 6.51
CA LEU A 62 4.66 -7.98 5.19
C LEU A 62 4.16 -9.41 5.30
N GLU A 63 4.79 -10.23 6.14
CA GLU A 63 4.42 -11.61 6.37
C GLU A 63 3.01 -11.74 6.98
N ASN A 64 2.62 -10.83 7.88
CA ASN A 64 1.28 -10.83 8.46
C ASN A 64 0.23 -10.51 7.39
N PHE A 65 0.46 -9.51 6.55
CA PHE A 65 -0.44 -9.21 5.44
C PHE A 65 -0.46 -10.33 4.40
N ALA A 66 0.69 -10.91 4.08
CA ALA A 66 0.82 -11.98 3.09
C ALA A 66 0.04 -13.25 3.46
N ARG A 67 -0.05 -13.58 4.75
CA ARG A 67 -0.87 -14.71 5.25
C ARG A 67 -2.35 -14.60 4.89
N THR A 68 -2.85 -13.39 4.62
CA THR A 68 -4.24 -13.19 4.23
C THR A 68 -4.51 -13.59 2.77
N GLY A 69 -3.48 -13.70 1.92
CA GLY A 69 -3.63 -13.94 0.49
C GLY A 69 -4.24 -12.78 -0.29
N SER A 70 -4.44 -11.61 0.33
CA SER A 70 -5.01 -10.42 -0.29
C SER A 70 -4.07 -9.79 -1.33
N THR A 71 -4.60 -8.90 -2.17
CA THR A 71 -3.78 -8.09 -3.07
C THR A 71 -3.03 -7.02 -2.25
N LEU A 72 -1.71 -6.93 -2.43
CA LEU A 72 -0.88 -5.96 -1.71
C LEU A 72 -0.51 -4.78 -2.62
N ALA A 73 -0.85 -3.55 -2.20
CA ALA A 73 -0.39 -2.31 -2.82
C ALA A 73 0.65 -1.63 -1.92
N ILE A 74 1.94 -1.83 -2.25
CA ILE A 74 3.07 -1.48 -1.39
C ILE A 74 3.67 -0.13 -1.83
N HIS A 75 3.50 0.90 -1.01
CA HIS A 75 3.97 2.26 -1.25
C HIS A 75 5.34 2.51 -0.60
N LEU A 76 6.06 3.55 -1.06
CA LEU A 76 7.30 4.06 -0.43
C LEU A 76 8.41 3.01 -0.23
N SER A 77 8.41 1.92 -1.01
CA SER A 77 9.23 0.74 -0.72
C SER A 77 10.05 0.24 -1.91
N ILE A 78 10.12 0.98 -3.02
CA ILE A 78 10.78 0.51 -4.24
C ILE A 78 12.26 0.18 -4.02
N HIS A 79 12.95 0.92 -3.15
CA HIS A 79 14.35 0.65 -2.79
C HIS A 79 14.55 -0.67 -2.02
N ASN A 80 13.48 -1.24 -1.47
CA ASN A 80 13.48 -2.48 -0.70
C ASN A 80 12.91 -3.66 -1.51
N LEU A 81 12.87 -3.58 -2.85
CA LEU A 81 12.22 -4.59 -3.69
C LEU A 81 12.73 -6.02 -3.44
N GLY A 82 14.04 -6.22 -3.28
CA GLY A 82 14.62 -7.53 -2.97
C GLY A 82 14.08 -8.12 -1.67
N TYR A 83 14.01 -7.32 -0.61
CA TYR A 83 13.42 -7.72 0.67
C TYR A 83 11.93 -8.06 0.53
N ILE A 84 11.16 -7.25 -0.21
CA ILE A 84 9.74 -7.51 -0.45
C ILE A 84 9.55 -8.88 -1.10
N VAL A 85 10.28 -9.15 -2.17
CA VAL A 85 10.21 -10.43 -2.89
C VAL A 85 10.58 -11.59 -1.97
N GLU A 86 11.70 -11.47 -1.25
CA GLU A 86 12.14 -12.48 -0.28
C GLU A 86 11.06 -12.82 0.75
N LYS A 87 10.40 -11.80 1.31
CA LYS A 87 9.37 -11.98 2.33
C LYS A 87 8.05 -12.52 1.79
N LEU A 88 7.70 -12.23 0.54
CA LEU A 88 6.40 -12.59 -0.03
C LEU A 88 6.40 -13.93 -0.78
N ILE A 89 7.53 -14.37 -1.34
CA ILE A 89 7.64 -15.66 -2.05
C ILE A 89 7.10 -16.84 -1.24
N PRO A 90 7.38 -16.99 0.07
CA PRO A 90 6.87 -18.12 0.85
C PRO A 90 5.34 -18.21 0.96
N PHE A 91 4.63 -17.09 0.73
CA PHE A 91 3.18 -17.00 0.89
C PHE A 91 2.44 -16.98 -0.45
N TYR A 92 2.96 -16.25 -1.43
CA TYR A 92 2.32 -16.09 -2.74
C TYR A 92 2.93 -16.99 -3.83
N GLY A 93 4.11 -17.57 -3.59
CA GLY A 93 4.87 -18.35 -4.55
C GLY A 93 5.70 -17.49 -5.52
N ALA A 94 6.78 -18.09 -6.06
CA ALA A 94 7.71 -17.40 -6.96
C ALA A 94 7.09 -16.98 -8.31
N ASN A 95 5.96 -17.58 -8.68
CA ASN A 95 5.23 -17.27 -9.91
C ASN A 95 4.08 -16.26 -9.69
N CYS A 96 3.93 -15.71 -8.48
CA CYS A 96 2.91 -14.71 -8.21
C CYS A 96 3.11 -13.48 -9.12
N PRO A 97 2.06 -13.01 -9.83
CA PRO A 97 2.17 -11.81 -10.65
C PRO A 97 2.48 -10.56 -9.82
N ILE A 98 3.44 -9.76 -10.28
CA ILE A 98 3.79 -8.45 -9.68
C ILE A 98 3.82 -7.41 -10.79
N VAL A 99 3.34 -6.21 -10.48
CA VAL A 99 3.46 -5.05 -11.36
C VAL A 99 4.05 -3.89 -10.58
N VAL A 100 5.06 -3.22 -11.18
CA VAL A 100 5.67 -2.01 -10.63
C VAL A 100 5.35 -0.84 -11.55
N ILE A 101 4.66 0.17 -11.03
CA ILE A 101 4.29 1.38 -11.76
C ILE A 101 5.11 2.55 -11.22
N PHE A 102 5.76 3.28 -12.12
CA PHE A 102 6.56 4.46 -11.81
C PHE A 102 6.10 5.60 -12.71
N SER A 103 5.77 6.77 -12.15
CA SER A 103 5.51 7.97 -12.95
C SER A 103 6.82 8.72 -13.18
N ARG A 104 7.06 9.16 -14.40
CA ARG A 104 8.15 10.09 -14.73
C ARG A 104 7.83 11.50 -14.25
#